data_AF-A0A5D0UXI5-F1
#
_entry.id   AF-A0A5D0UXI5-F1
#
_cell.length_a   1.000
_cell.length_b   1.000
_cell.length_c   1.000
_cell.angle_alpha   90.00
_cell.angle_beta   90.00
_cell.angle_gamma   90.00
#
_symmetry.space_group_name_H-M   'P 1'
#
loop_
_entity.id
_entity.type
_entity.pdbx_description
1 polymer ?
#
loop_
_entity_poly.entity_id
_entity_poly.type
_entity_poly.pdbx_seq_one_letter_code
_entity_poly.pdbx_strand_id
1 'polypeptide(L)'
;MQDSDIAPPRLLPETDLELIDALQINPRASWVDVGAAIGADPVTAARRWQRLTSTGEAWTTVALGQRQMHTMSMAFLEIDCEAGTAVEVAGALAAAGHLITVQHVAADHDLFVIAVAASMPALADYLLTDLPRVPGVAKVRTQVATRVFEASRRWRLRVLSPRSAGGLARRPTPPASTSGMDEIDRLLFKALLADGRAGYAELAGVIGMSERTVQRRLSRLVATGDIDFRCDLARSRAGWHSSAVLWLRMPDGLLEETGRALLDWPETRTCAALAGARNMLLTVGLHGVSDLHPLVVRLEERFPYVSVADRQIVLRQAKLYGRVLDPFGRCTGVVPVDPWSLSSRA
;
A
#
# COMPACT_ATOMS: atom_id res chain seq x y z
N MET A 1 -8.69 32.16 12.22
CA MET A 1 -8.06 31.05 11.47
C MET A 1 -6.64 31.50 11.20
N GLN A 2 -5.71 31.14 12.08
CA GLN A 2 -4.32 31.60 11.98
C GLN A 2 -3.69 30.91 10.77
N ASP A 3 -3.13 31.73 9.87
CA ASP A 3 -2.14 31.33 8.88
C ASP A 3 -0.98 30.64 9.61
N SER A 4 -1.03 29.32 9.73
CA SER A 4 0.17 28.55 10.02
C SER A 4 0.99 28.55 8.74
N ASP A 5 2.00 29.40 8.71
CA ASP A 5 3.17 29.38 7.84
C ASP A 5 3.37 27.98 7.22
N ILE A 6 2.91 27.77 5.99
CA ILE A 6 3.03 26.47 5.30
C ILE A 6 4.46 26.41 4.76
N ALA A 7 5.43 26.37 5.66
CA ALA A 7 6.78 25.98 5.31
C ALA A 7 6.71 24.57 4.71
N PRO A 8 7.33 24.32 3.54
CA PRO A 8 7.32 23.00 2.94
C PRO A 8 7.84 21.98 3.98
N PRO A 9 7.23 20.79 4.06
CA PRO A 9 7.60 19.81 5.08
C PRO A 9 9.10 19.49 4.96
N ARG A 10 9.86 19.81 6.00
CA ARG A 10 11.30 19.56 6.06
C ARG A 10 11.59 18.08 5.76
N LEU A 11 12.49 17.79 4.84
CA LEU A 11 12.90 16.42 4.53
C LEU A 11 13.45 15.71 5.77
N LEU A 12 13.26 14.39 5.82
CA LEU A 12 13.88 13.53 6.83
C LEU A 12 15.41 13.55 6.64
N PRO A 13 16.18 13.50 7.74
CA PRO A 13 17.63 13.35 7.65
C PRO A 13 17.98 12.01 6.99
N GLU A 14 19.11 11.96 6.29
CA GLU A 14 19.61 10.77 5.60
C GLU A 14 19.63 9.53 6.51
N THR A 15 20.06 9.70 7.76
CA THR A 15 20.09 8.61 8.75
C THR A 15 18.73 8.02 9.09
N ASP A 16 17.65 8.80 8.97
CA ASP A 16 16.29 8.29 9.15
C ASP A 16 15.81 7.59 7.86
N LEU A 17 16.21 8.08 6.69
CA LEU A 17 15.93 7.42 5.41
C LEU A 17 16.63 6.06 5.30
N GLU A 18 17.87 5.94 5.78
CA GLU A 18 18.61 4.67 5.89
C GLU A 18 17.89 3.67 6.80
N LEU A 19 17.41 4.13 7.96
CA LEU A 19 16.63 3.33 8.90
C LEU A 19 15.32 2.84 8.26
N ILE A 20 14.63 3.72 7.51
CA ILE A 20 13.42 3.35 6.79
C ILE A 20 13.73 2.35 5.67
N ASP A 21 14.77 2.57 4.85
CA ASP A 21 15.16 1.64 3.79
C ASP A 21 15.55 0.26 4.36
N ALA A 22 16.22 0.22 5.53
CA ALA A 22 16.49 -1.03 6.25
C ALA A 22 15.21 -1.79 6.60
N LEU A 23 14.21 -1.08 7.12
CA LEU A 23 12.92 -1.66 7.48
C LEU A 23 12.01 -1.91 6.27
N GLN A 24 12.24 -1.26 5.13
CA GLN A 24 11.59 -1.63 3.86
C GLN A 24 12.10 -2.97 3.33
N ILE A 25 13.37 -3.30 3.57
CA ILE A 25 13.95 -4.60 3.21
C ILE A 25 13.43 -5.70 4.14
N ASN A 26 13.46 -5.45 5.45
CA ASN A 26 12.97 -6.41 6.44
C ASN A 26 12.30 -5.69 7.62
N PRO A 27 10.96 -5.49 7.54
CA PRO A 27 10.21 -4.73 8.54
C PRO A 27 10.28 -5.31 9.95
N ARG A 28 10.64 -6.59 10.11
CA ARG A 28 10.76 -7.28 11.41
C ARG A 28 12.20 -7.62 11.79
N ALA A 29 13.21 -7.09 11.09
CA ALA A 29 14.61 -7.26 11.46
C ALA A 29 14.86 -6.80 12.90
N SER A 30 15.80 -7.48 13.57
CA SER A 30 16.21 -7.11 14.92
C SER A 30 16.91 -5.74 14.89
N TRP A 31 16.87 -5.00 16.00
CA TRP A 31 17.59 -3.73 16.07
C TRP A 31 19.10 -3.90 16.00
N VAL A 32 19.62 -5.09 16.31
CA VAL A 32 21.03 -5.45 16.12
C VAL A 32 21.37 -5.48 14.63
N ASP A 33 20.57 -6.19 13.82
CA ASP A 33 20.80 -6.30 12.37
C ASP A 33 20.60 -4.94 11.68
N VAL A 34 19.55 -4.21 12.07
CA VAL A 34 19.28 -2.86 11.55
C VAL A 34 20.41 -1.91 11.92
N GLY A 35 20.86 -1.90 13.18
CA GLY A 35 21.97 -1.07 13.63
C GLY A 35 23.26 -1.36 12.88
N ALA A 36 23.58 -2.64 12.68
CA ALA A 36 24.73 -3.06 11.89
C ALA A 36 24.65 -2.60 10.43
N ALA A 37 23.46 -2.64 9.82
CA ALA A 37 23.26 -2.23 8.43
C ALA A 37 23.40 -0.71 8.21
N ILE A 38 22.98 0.11 9.18
CA ILE A 38 22.99 1.58 9.09
C ILE A 38 24.14 2.24 9.86
N GLY A 39 25.05 1.44 10.44
CA GLY A 39 26.17 1.96 11.23
C GLY A 39 25.75 2.68 12.53
N ALA A 40 24.68 2.24 13.18
CA ALA A 40 24.17 2.82 14.42
C ALA A 40 24.06 1.80 15.55
N ASP A 41 24.13 2.27 16.79
CA ASP A 41 23.82 1.45 17.97
C ASP A 41 22.35 0.97 17.94
N PRO A 42 22.04 -0.29 18.32
CA PRO A 42 20.68 -0.85 18.27
C PRO A 42 19.64 -0.05 19.06
N VAL A 43 20.00 0.50 20.23
CA VAL A 43 19.10 1.33 21.04
C VAL A 43 18.83 2.66 20.35
N THR A 44 19.86 3.22 19.69
CA THR A 44 19.70 4.43 18.89
C THR A 44 18.77 4.21 17.69
N ALA A 45 18.91 3.09 16.97
CA ALA A 45 18.02 2.74 15.87
C ALA A 45 16.57 2.57 16.35
N ALA A 46 16.35 1.84 17.45
CA ALA A 46 15.03 1.65 18.04
C ALA A 46 14.38 2.98 18.47
N ARG A 47 15.13 3.85 19.14
CA ARG A 47 14.65 5.17 19.58
C ARG A 47 14.29 6.08 18.40
N ARG A 48 15.09 6.07 17.33
CA ARG A 48 14.78 6.82 16.10
C ARG A 48 13.50 6.30 15.45
N TRP A 49 13.35 4.99 15.36
CA TRP A 49 12.13 4.38 14.83
C TRP A 49 10.90 4.79 15.65
N GLN A 50 10.97 4.70 16.97
CA GLN A 50 9.87 5.11 17.86
C GLN A 50 9.47 6.58 17.67
N ARG A 51 10.45 7.46 17.42
CA ARG A 51 10.16 8.86 17.08
C ARG A 51 9.43 8.96 15.75
N LEU A 52 9.91 8.29 14.71
CA LEU A 52 9.29 8.33 13.38
C LEU A 52 7.85 7.80 13.40
N THR A 53 7.59 6.74 14.17
CA THR A 53 6.23 6.19 14.31
C THR A 53 5.32 7.09 15.15
N SER A 54 5.82 7.68 16.24
CA SER A 54 5.00 8.56 17.09
C SER A 54 4.62 9.87 16.40
N THR A 55 5.43 10.36 15.45
CA THR A 55 5.11 11.52 14.62
C THR A 55 4.40 11.16 13.31
N GLY A 56 4.09 9.88 13.09
CA GLY A 56 3.42 9.40 11.88
C GLY A 56 4.24 9.55 10.60
N GLU A 57 5.56 9.71 10.70
CA GLU A 57 6.46 9.95 9.56
C GLU A 57 6.90 8.65 8.89
N ALA A 58 6.97 7.54 9.63
CA ALA A 58 7.15 6.19 9.12
C ALA A 58 6.38 5.17 9.95
N TRP A 59 6.03 4.03 9.37
CA TRP A 59 5.31 2.97 10.07
C TRP A 59 5.51 1.61 9.40
N THR A 60 5.33 0.56 10.20
CA THR A 60 5.32 -0.83 9.73
C THR A 60 3.92 -1.40 9.84
N THR A 61 3.52 -2.19 8.84
CA THR A 61 2.25 -2.90 8.82
C THR A 61 2.41 -4.28 8.22
N VAL A 62 1.41 -5.15 8.44
CA VAL A 62 1.21 -6.34 7.62
C VAL A 62 0.44 -5.99 6.35
N ALA A 63 0.64 -6.77 5.29
CA ALA A 63 -0.10 -6.74 4.04
C ALA A 63 -0.50 -8.15 3.63
N LEU A 64 -1.57 -8.27 2.86
CA LEU A 64 -1.97 -9.51 2.22
C LEU A 64 -0.87 -9.91 1.24
N GLY A 65 -0.31 -11.09 1.44
CA GLY A 65 0.75 -11.63 0.61
C GLY A 65 0.22 -12.06 -0.75
N GLN A 66 1.13 -12.30 -1.70
CA GLN A 66 0.77 -12.61 -3.08
C GLN A 66 -0.22 -13.78 -3.18
N ARG A 67 0.00 -14.86 -2.41
CA ARG A 67 -0.88 -16.03 -2.39
C ARG A 67 -2.31 -15.64 -2.00
N GLN A 68 -2.44 -14.87 -0.92
CA GLN A 68 -3.74 -14.45 -0.43
C GLN A 68 -4.42 -13.47 -1.40
N MET A 69 -3.67 -12.58 -2.03
CA MET A 69 -4.20 -11.66 -3.04
C MET A 69 -4.75 -12.37 -4.28
N HIS A 70 -4.17 -13.52 -4.67
CA HIS A 70 -4.67 -14.30 -5.80
C HIS A 70 -6.06 -14.93 -5.57
N THR A 71 -6.50 -15.07 -4.32
CA THR A 71 -7.84 -15.58 -4.00
C THR A 71 -8.86 -14.47 -3.75
N MET A 72 -8.42 -13.20 -3.82
CA MET A 72 -9.22 -12.03 -3.48
C MET A 72 -9.68 -11.34 -4.76
N SER A 73 -10.76 -10.56 -4.66
CA SER A 73 -11.21 -9.69 -5.74
C SER A 73 -10.77 -8.26 -5.46
N MET A 74 -10.12 -7.61 -6.44
CA MET A 74 -9.64 -6.25 -6.34
C MET A 74 -10.24 -5.40 -7.46
N ALA A 75 -10.67 -4.19 -7.11
CA ALA A 75 -11.17 -3.21 -8.07
C ALA A 75 -10.55 -1.83 -7.83
N PHE A 76 -10.42 -1.09 -8.92
CA PHE A 76 -10.01 0.30 -8.96
C PHE A 76 -11.24 1.13 -9.34
N LEU A 77 -11.55 2.10 -8.50
CA LEU A 77 -12.78 2.89 -8.59
C LEU A 77 -12.40 4.33 -8.91
N GLU A 78 -13.06 4.89 -9.90
CA GLU A 78 -13.06 6.32 -10.21
C GLU A 78 -14.43 6.86 -9.81
N ILE A 79 -14.48 7.75 -8.82
CA ILE A 79 -15.72 8.21 -8.18
C ILE A 79 -15.91 9.69 -8.43
N ASP A 80 -17.05 10.04 -9.03
CA ASP A 80 -17.53 11.41 -9.16
C ASP A 80 -18.35 11.72 -7.90
N CYS A 81 -18.05 12.86 -7.28
CA CYS A 81 -18.75 13.36 -6.12
C CYS A 81 -19.73 14.47 -6.52
N GLU A 82 -20.75 14.69 -5.70
CA GLU A 82 -21.55 15.91 -5.77
C GLU A 82 -20.67 17.14 -5.51
N ALA A 83 -21.07 18.29 -6.06
CA ALA A 83 -20.26 19.49 -5.98
C ALA A 83 -19.96 19.88 -4.52
N GLY A 84 -18.68 19.97 -4.19
CA GLY A 84 -18.21 20.37 -2.85
C GLY A 84 -18.21 19.26 -1.80
N THR A 85 -18.55 18.01 -2.12
CA THR A 85 -18.61 16.90 -1.13
C THR A 85 -17.42 15.95 -1.16
N ALA A 86 -16.45 16.16 -2.06
CA ALA A 86 -15.37 15.20 -2.30
C ALA A 86 -14.54 14.88 -1.05
N VAL A 87 -14.30 15.86 -0.18
CA VAL A 87 -13.51 15.68 1.05
C VAL A 87 -14.28 14.83 2.07
N GLU A 88 -15.57 15.10 2.24
CA GLU A 88 -16.47 14.35 3.11
C GLU A 88 -16.63 12.90 2.64
N VAL A 89 -16.84 12.71 1.32
CA VAL A 89 -16.92 11.38 0.70
C VAL A 89 -15.61 10.62 0.92
N ALA A 90 -14.45 11.25 0.65
CA ALA A 90 -13.16 10.61 0.89
C ALA A 90 -12.97 10.19 2.35
N GLY A 91 -13.42 11.02 3.31
CA GLY A 91 -13.42 10.69 4.74
C GLY A 91 -14.30 9.48 5.06
N ALA A 92 -15.53 9.44 4.53
CA ALA A 92 -16.45 8.34 4.71
C ALA A 92 -15.90 7.02 4.12
N LEU A 93 -15.36 7.06 2.90
CA LEU A 93 -14.73 5.91 2.26
C LEU A 93 -13.46 5.47 2.98
N ALA A 94 -12.69 6.42 3.55
CA ALA A 94 -11.51 6.11 4.34
C ALA A 94 -11.84 5.33 5.62
N ALA A 95 -13.06 5.40 6.14
CA ALA A 95 -13.48 4.61 7.30
C ALA A 95 -13.76 3.13 6.98
N ALA A 96 -13.88 2.75 5.71
CA ALA A 96 -14.19 1.37 5.31
C ALA A 96 -12.95 0.47 5.20
N GLY A 97 -12.94 -0.68 5.87
CA GLY A 97 -11.79 -1.61 5.90
C GLY A 97 -11.48 -2.29 4.55
N HIS A 98 -12.49 -2.51 3.72
CA HIS A 98 -12.35 -3.10 2.37
C HIS A 98 -11.90 -2.10 1.31
N LEU A 99 -11.92 -0.80 1.60
CA LEU A 99 -11.38 0.24 0.72
C LEU A 99 -9.97 0.59 1.16
N ILE A 100 -8.94 -0.06 0.65
CA ILE A 100 -7.60 -0.01 1.25
C ILE A 100 -6.86 1.30 0.95
N THR A 101 -7.17 1.98 -0.15
CA THR A 101 -6.53 3.25 -0.54
C THR A 101 -7.60 4.22 -1.04
N VAL A 102 -7.52 5.48 -0.60
CA VAL A 102 -8.44 6.56 -1.00
C VAL A 102 -7.60 7.80 -1.32
N GLN A 103 -7.74 8.30 -2.54
CA GLN A 103 -6.96 9.42 -3.08
C GLN A 103 -7.87 10.42 -3.78
N HIS A 104 -7.61 11.71 -3.56
CA HIS A 104 -8.11 12.79 -4.41
C HIS A 104 -7.23 12.92 -5.63
N VAL A 105 -7.83 13.05 -6.81
CA VAL A 105 -7.12 13.15 -8.08
C VAL A 105 -7.56 14.38 -8.87
N ALA A 106 -6.65 14.95 -9.64
CA ALA A 106 -6.96 15.89 -10.70
C ALA A 106 -7.25 15.10 -11.98
N ALA A 107 -8.54 14.84 -12.23
CA ALA A 107 -9.06 14.08 -13.36
C ALA A 107 -10.53 14.46 -13.62
N ASP A 108 -11.20 13.76 -14.55
CA ASP A 108 -12.65 13.90 -14.82
C ASP A 108 -13.55 13.28 -13.71
N HIS A 109 -12.97 12.96 -12.57
CA HIS A 109 -13.59 12.40 -11.36
C HIS A 109 -12.77 12.86 -10.15
N ASP A 110 -13.39 12.84 -8.98
CA ASP A 110 -12.80 13.44 -7.78
C ASP A 110 -11.87 12.47 -7.04
N LEU A 111 -12.24 11.18 -6.98
CA LEU A 111 -11.55 10.18 -6.16
C LEU A 111 -11.12 8.96 -6.95
N PHE A 112 -9.88 8.53 -6.69
CA PHE A 112 -9.36 7.22 -7.05
C PHE A 112 -9.29 6.33 -5.81
N VAL A 113 -9.92 5.16 -5.85
CA VAL A 113 -10.06 4.27 -4.70
C VAL A 113 -9.68 2.84 -5.08
N ILE A 114 -8.97 2.14 -4.20
CA ILE A 114 -8.66 0.72 -4.35
C ILE A 114 -9.52 -0.08 -3.37
N ALA A 115 -10.39 -0.94 -3.89
CA ALA A 115 -11.25 -1.84 -3.13
C ALA A 115 -10.73 -3.28 -3.20
N VAL A 116 -10.87 -4.02 -2.10
CA VAL A 116 -10.54 -5.44 -2.02
C VAL A 116 -11.60 -6.19 -1.21
N ALA A 117 -11.99 -7.36 -1.68
CA ALA A 117 -12.94 -8.23 -1.00
C ALA A 117 -12.50 -9.70 -1.07
N ALA A 118 -13.02 -10.50 -0.14
CA ALA A 118 -12.80 -11.94 -0.09
C ALA A 118 -13.28 -12.71 -1.33
N SER A 119 -14.22 -12.15 -2.09
CA SER A 119 -14.78 -12.77 -3.29
C SER A 119 -15.40 -11.74 -4.24
N MET A 120 -15.62 -12.15 -5.49
CA MET A 120 -16.25 -11.28 -6.48
C MET A 120 -17.73 -10.99 -6.13
N PRO A 121 -18.55 -11.95 -5.65
CA PRO A 121 -19.91 -11.65 -5.20
C PRO A 121 -19.97 -10.63 -4.06
N ALA A 122 -19.08 -10.72 -3.07
CA ALA A 122 -19.01 -9.76 -1.97
C ALA A 122 -18.62 -8.35 -2.46
N LEU A 123 -17.66 -8.26 -3.38
CA LEU A 123 -17.29 -7.00 -4.01
C LEU A 123 -18.44 -6.42 -4.84
N ALA A 124 -19.11 -7.26 -5.63
CA ALA A 124 -20.22 -6.85 -6.48
C ALA A 124 -21.41 -6.33 -5.66
N ASP A 125 -21.79 -7.00 -4.57
CA ASP A 125 -22.84 -6.52 -3.67
C ASP A 125 -22.53 -5.10 -3.18
N TYR A 126 -21.34 -4.90 -2.60
CA TYR A 126 -20.90 -3.59 -2.14
C TYR A 126 -20.93 -2.52 -3.25
N LEU A 127 -20.40 -2.83 -4.43
CA LEU A 127 -20.30 -1.88 -5.54
C LEU A 127 -21.67 -1.49 -6.12
N LEU A 128 -22.62 -2.43 -6.12
CA LEU A 128 -23.94 -2.23 -6.72
C LEU A 128 -24.98 -1.69 -5.72
N THR A 129 -24.81 -1.94 -4.42
CA THR A 129 -25.85 -1.65 -3.41
C THR A 129 -25.42 -0.63 -2.37
N ASP A 130 -24.23 -0.77 -1.78
CA ASP A 130 -23.81 0.05 -0.64
C ASP A 130 -23.05 1.32 -1.09
N LEU A 131 -22.08 1.19 -2.00
CA LEU A 131 -21.24 2.31 -2.44
C LEU A 131 -22.03 3.45 -3.09
N PRO A 132 -23.00 3.21 -4.00
CA PRO A 132 -23.80 4.28 -4.59
C PRO A 132 -24.70 5.02 -3.58
N ARG A 133 -24.89 4.47 -2.37
CA ARG A 133 -25.71 5.08 -1.31
C ARG A 133 -24.91 5.93 -0.33
N VAL A 134 -23.58 5.97 -0.48
CA VAL A 134 -22.74 6.89 0.30
C VAL A 134 -23.12 8.32 -0.05
N PRO A 135 -23.56 9.16 0.91
CA PRO A 135 -23.98 10.52 0.63
C PRO A 135 -22.88 11.32 -0.09
N GLY A 136 -23.26 12.01 -1.17
CA GLY A 136 -22.33 12.76 -2.00
C GLY A 136 -21.64 11.97 -3.11
N VAL A 137 -21.84 10.65 -3.23
CA VAL A 137 -21.37 9.87 -4.40
C VAL A 137 -22.36 10.06 -5.55
N ALA A 138 -21.91 10.64 -6.66
CA ALA A 138 -22.73 10.88 -7.85
C ALA A 138 -22.61 9.76 -8.89
N LYS A 139 -21.39 9.23 -9.08
CA LYS A 139 -21.13 8.17 -10.05
C LYS A 139 -19.90 7.35 -9.67
N VAL A 140 -19.93 6.06 -9.98
CA VAL A 140 -18.80 5.15 -9.79
C VAL A 140 -18.48 4.47 -11.11
N ARG A 141 -17.22 4.54 -11.53
CA ARG A 141 -16.67 3.69 -12.61
C ARG A 141 -15.74 2.67 -11.98
N THR A 142 -15.90 1.41 -12.35
CA THR A 142 -15.17 0.29 -11.76
C THR A 142 -14.31 -0.40 -12.80
N GLN A 143 -13.06 -0.68 -12.46
CA GLN A 143 -12.15 -1.53 -13.23
C GLN A 143 -11.66 -2.67 -12.35
N VAL A 144 -12.00 -3.90 -12.73
CA VAL A 144 -11.64 -5.10 -11.95
C VAL A 144 -10.27 -5.58 -12.37
N ALA A 145 -9.41 -5.86 -11.38
CA ALA A 145 -8.11 -6.45 -11.60
C ALA A 145 -8.24 -7.94 -11.95
N THR A 146 -7.64 -8.34 -13.07
CA THR A 146 -7.46 -9.76 -13.43
C THR A 146 -6.13 -10.30 -12.90
N ARG A 147 -5.15 -9.41 -12.70
CA ARG A 147 -3.84 -9.72 -12.15
C ARG A 147 -3.29 -8.51 -11.40
N VAL A 148 -2.84 -8.70 -10.15
CA VAL A 148 -2.12 -7.66 -9.39
C VAL A 148 -0.64 -8.02 -9.29
N PHE A 149 0.23 -7.21 -9.88
CA PHE A 149 1.68 -7.40 -9.82
C PHE A 149 2.22 -6.89 -8.48
N GLU A 150 3.04 -7.69 -7.79
CA GLU A 150 3.50 -7.37 -6.42
C GLU A 150 4.56 -6.25 -6.41
N ALA A 151 4.10 -5.01 -6.25
CA ALA A 151 4.97 -3.84 -6.08
C ALA A 151 5.36 -3.58 -4.62
N SER A 152 4.57 -4.06 -3.65
CA SER A 152 4.72 -3.74 -2.22
C SER A 152 6.07 -4.15 -1.62
N ARG A 153 6.73 -5.20 -2.13
CA ARG A 153 8.09 -5.60 -1.72
C ARG A 153 9.21 -4.88 -2.46
N ARG A 154 8.91 -4.33 -3.64
CA ARG A 154 9.94 -3.87 -4.60
C ARG A 154 10.21 -2.39 -4.49
N TRP A 155 9.19 -1.61 -4.14
CA TRP A 155 9.37 -0.20 -3.88
C TRP A 155 10.08 0.02 -2.54
N ARG A 156 11.26 0.65 -2.60
CA ARG A 156 12.05 1.07 -1.44
C ARG A 156 12.83 2.32 -1.80
N LEU A 157 13.31 3.05 -0.79
CA LEU A 157 14.08 4.28 -0.99
C LEU A 157 15.43 4.03 -1.68
N ARG A 158 16.02 2.84 -1.50
CA ARG A 158 17.33 2.46 -2.08
C ARG A 158 18.48 3.38 -1.64
N VAL A 159 18.43 3.83 -0.39
CA VAL A 159 19.48 4.66 0.24
C VAL A 159 20.64 3.79 0.71
N LEU A 160 20.35 2.59 1.20
CA LEU A 160 21.39 1.68 1.66
C LEU A 160 22.22 1.12 0.51
N SER A 161 23.53 0.98 0.77
CA SER A 161 24.43 0.26 -0.11
C SER A 161 23.95 -1.18 -0.35
N PRO A 162 24.22 -1.79 -1.52
CA PRO A 162 23.84 -3.17 -1.80
C PRO A 162 24.37 -4.18 -0.76
N ARG A 163 25.56 -3.91 -0.20
CA ARG A 163 26.18 -4.76 0.84
C ARG A 163 25.37 -4.72 2.15
N SER A 164 25.05 -3.53 2.64
CA SER A 164 24.24 -3.36 3.86
C SER A 164 22.84 -3.94 3.66
N ALA A 165 22.22 -3.69 2.50
CA ALA A 165 20.91 -4.20 2.16
C ALA A 165 20.87 -5.75 2.09
N GLY A 166 21.92 -6.37 1.54
CA GLY A 166 22.03 -7.83 1.42
C GLY A 166 22.03 -8.55 2.77
N GLY A 167 22.59 -7.94 3.82
CA GLY A 167 22.59 -8.50 5.17
C GLY A 167 21.21 -8.53 5.85
N LEU A 168 20.28 -7.69 5.41
CA LEU A 168 18.93 -7.59 5.99
C LEU A 168 17.90 -8.48 5.28
N ALA A 169 18.18 -8.89 4.05
CA ALA A 169 17.23 -9.59 3.20
C ALA A 169 16.77 -10.92 3.84
N ARG A 170 15.45 -11.10 3.96
CA ARG A 170 14.87 -12.35 4.50
C ARG A 170 15.11 -13.48 3.49
N ARG A 171 15.65 -14.61 3.95
CA ARG A 171 15.73 -15.82 3.12
C ARG A 171 14.31 -16.33 2.82
N PRO A 172 14.00 -16.68 1.56
CA PRO A 172 12.75 -17.34 1.24
C PRO A 172 12.61 -18.61 2.08
N THR A 173 11.47 -18.76 2.75
CA THR A 173 11.15 -20.03 3.44
C THR A 173 10.38 -20.88 2.45
N PRO A 174 10.71 -22.17 2.26
CA PRO A 174 9.95 -23.04 1.38
C PRO A 174 8.49 -23.13 1.84
N PRO A 175 7.54 -23.23 0.90
CA PRO A 175 6.12 -23.18 1.24
C PRO A 175 5.73 -24.36 2.15
N ALA A 176 5.10 -24.05 3.28
CA ALA A 176 4.45 -25.03 4.13
C ALA A 176 3.04 -25.37 3.59
N SER A 177 2.34 -26.32 4.25
CA SER A 177 1.00 -26.79 3.87
C SER A 177 -0.02 -25.65 3.70
N THR A 178 -0.97 -25.88 2.78
CA THR A 178 -1.70 -24.85 2.03
C THR A 178 -3.13 -24.58 2.53
N SER A 179 -3.38 -24.60 3.84
CA SER A 179 -4.70 -24.13 4.33
C SER A 179 -4.87 -22.63 4.08
N GLY A 180 -6.10 -22.19 3.78
CA GLY A 180 -6.44 -20.76 3.75
C GLY A 180 -6.35 -20.13 5.16
N MET A 181 -6.46 -18.79 5.23
CA MET A 181 -6.53 -18.08 6.51
C MET A 181 -7.85 -18.37 7.24
N ASP A 182 -7.74 -18.97 8.44
CA ASP A 182 -8.86 -19.13 9.36
C ASP A 182 -9.19 -17.80 10.07
N GLU A 183 -10.21 -17.79 10.93
CA GLU A 183 -10.64 -16.59 11.64
C GLU A 183 -9.56 -16.05 12.59
N ILE A 184 -8.81 -16.93 13.25
CA ILE A 184 -7.72 -16.55 14.15
C ILE A 184 -6.58 -15.91 13.35
N ASP A 185 -6.26 -16.45 12.18
CA ASP A 185 -5.26 -15.87 11.28
C ASP A 185 -5.69 -14.47 10.81
N ARG A 186 -6.99 -14.24 10.55
CA ARG A 186 -7.54 -12.93 10.19
C ARG A 186 -7.48 -11.94 11.37
N LEU A 187 -7.75 -12.40 12.59
CA LEU A 187 -7.57 -11.58 13.80
C LEU A 187 -6.10 -11.20 14.00
N LEU A 188 -5.18 -12.16 13.81
CA LEU A 188 -3.74 -11.92 13.86
C LEU A 188 -3.29 -10.91 12.80
N PHE A 189 -3.77 -11.05 11.58
CA PHE A 189 -3.55 -10.08 10.51
C PHE A 189 -4.04 -8.68 10.93
N LYS A 190 -5.28 -8.57 11.44
CA LYS A 190 -5.83 -7.28 11.86
C LYS A 190 -5.05 -6.62 12.99
N ALA A 191 -4.61 -7.39 13.99
CA ALA A 191 -3.80 -6.89 15.10
C ALA A 191 -2.45 -6.31 14.62
N LEU A 192 -1.86 -6.88 13.57
CA LEU A 192 -0.58 -6.44 13.00
C LEU A 192 -0.68 -5.22 12.07
N LEU A 193 -1.89 -4.77 11.72
CA LEU A 193 -2.05 -3.61 10.82
C LEU A 193 -1.65 -2.30 11.47
N ALA A 194 -1.87 -2.17 12.78
CA ALA A 194 -1.48 -0.99 13.55
C ALA A 194 0.03 -0.96 13.82
N ASP A 195 0.63 -2.10 14.14
CA ASP A 195 2.08 -2.27 14.24
C ASP A 195 2.52 -3.64 13.70
N GLY A 196 3.14 -3.62 12.51
CA GLY A 196 3.71 -4.82 11.89
C GLY A 196 4.88 -5.43 12.69
N ARG A 197 5.43 -4.73 13.68
CA ARG A 197 6.51 -5.17 14.57
C ARG A 197 6.02 -5.65 15.94
N ALA A 198 4.71 -5.63 16.20
CA ALA A 198 4.13 -6.06 17.48
C ALA A 198 4.70 -7.41 17.94
N GLY A 199 4.98 -7.48 19.25
CA GLY A 199 5.61 -8.63 19.89
C GLY A 199 4.64 -9.81 20.06
N TYR A 200 5.16 -11.02 20.22
CA TYR A 200 4.30 -12.20 20.39
C TYR A 200 3.45 -12.15 21.65
N ALA A 201 3.98 -11.61 22.76
CA ALA A 201 3.24 -11.41 24.02
C ALA A 201 2.04 -10.48 23.85
N GLU A 202 2.22 -9.35 23.16
CA GLU A 202 1.16 -8.40 22.88
C GLU A 202 0.06 -9.03 22.01
N LEU A 203 0.46 -9.67 20.91
CA LEU A 203 -0.45 -10.34 19.99
C LEU A 203 -1.20 -11.50 20.68
N ALA A 204 -0.52 -12.25 21.56
CA ALA A 204 -1.11 -13.30 22.38
C ALA A 204 -2.20 -12.76 23.31
N GLY A 205 -1.95 -11.62 23.96
CA GLY A 205 -2.94 -10.93 24.80
C GLY A 205 -4.17 -10.47 24.02
N VAL A 206 -3.97 -9.92 22.82
CA VAL A 206 -5.08 -9.44 21.95
C VAL A 206 -5.95 -10.60 21.44
N ILE A 207 -5.34 -11.73 21.08
CA ILE A 207 -6.03 -12.85 20.41
C ILE A 207 -6.53 -13.90 21.43
N GLY A 208 -6.05 -13.85 22.69
CA GLY A 208 -6.38 -14.84 23.71
C GLY A 208 -5.70 -16.19 23.50
N MET A 209 -4.45 -16.20 23.05
CA MET A 209 -3.68 -17.42 22.76
C MET A 209 -2.32 -17.42 23.47
N SER A 210 -1.62 -18.55 23.46
CA SER A 210 -0.22 -18.58 23.90
C SER A 210 0.72 -17.93 22.87
N GLU A 211 1.82 -17.32 23.34
CA GLU A 211 2.86 -16.75 22.47
C GLU A 211 3.40 -17.77 21.45
N ARG A 212 3.62 -19.02 21.90
CA ARG A 212 4.09 -20.11 21.04
C ARG A 212 3.10 -20.39 19.90
N THR A 213 1.80 -20.31 20.17
CA THR A 213 0.76 -20.53 19.15
C THR A 213 0.74 -19.37 18.15
N VAL A 214 0.82 -18.13 18.63
CA VAL A 214 0.90 -16.93 17.78
C VAL A 214 2.13 -16.98 16.89
N GLN A 215 3.31 -17.25 17.46
CA GLN A 215 4.55 -17.39 16.71
C GLN A 215 4.45 -18.45 15.62
N ARG A 216 3.93 -19.64 15.95
CA ARG A 216 3.73 -20.72 14.98
C ARG A 216 2.80 -20.31 13.84
N ARG A 217 1.66 -19.68 14.15
CA ARG A 217 0.69 -19.21 13.13
C ARG A 217 1.30 -18.13 12.25
N LEU A 218 1.98 -17.15 12.84
CA LEU A 218 2.60 -16.07 12.09
C LEU A 218 3.68 -16.57 11.13
N SER A 219 4.58 -17.43 11.64
CA SER A 219 5.63 -18.03 10.82
C SER A 219 5.05 -18.83 9.66
N ARG A 220 3.93 -19.54 9.88
CA ARG A 220 3.22 -20.24 8.81
C ARG A 220 2.70 -19.26 7.76
N LEU A 221 1.93 -18.23 8.16
CA LEU A 221 1.32 -17.27 7.24
C LEU A 221 2.37 -16.53 6.38
N VAL A 222 3.53 -16.25 6.97
CA VAL A 222 4.66 -15.64 6.25
C VAL A 222 5.30 -16.65 5.28
N ALA A 223 5.52 -17.90 5.73
CA ALA A 223 6.14 -18.94 4.91
C ALA A 223 5.25 -19.39 3.74
N THR A 224 3.93 -19.40 3.91
CA THR A 224 2.96 -19.71 2.84
C THR A 224 2.70 -18.52 1.91
N GLY A 225 3.20 -17.33 2.25
CA GLY A 225 2.95 -16.10 1.48
C GLY A 225 1.52 -15.58 1.58
N ASP A 226 0.79 -15.97 2.63
CA ASP A 226 -0.55 -15.44 2.93
C ASP A 226 -0.50 -14.00 3.41
N ILE A 227 0.56 -13.67 4.16
CA ILE A 227 0.85 -12.31 4.59
C ILE A 227 2.29 -11.95 4.25
N ASP A 228 2.55 -10.66 4.17
CA ASP A 228 3.89 -10.11 4.22
C ASP A 228 3.93 -8.86 5.09
N PHE A 229 5.12 -8.38 5.40
CA PHE A 229 5.29 -7.11 6.10
C PHE A 229 5.77 -6.06 5.14
N ARG A 230 5.37 -4.81 5.38
CA ARG A 230 5.85 -3.64 4.65
C ARG A 230 6.15 -2.50 5.60
N CYS A 231 7.06 -1.63 5.18
CA CYS A 231 7.37 -0.37 5.83
C CYS A 231 7.03 0.77 4.87
N ASP A 232 6.24 1.73 5.34
CA ASP A 232 5.88 2.93 4.59
C ASP A 232 6.25 4.17 5.38
N LEU A 233 6.09 5.32 4.73
CA LEU A 233 6.45 6.62 5.25
C LEU A 233 5.59 7.73 4.64
N ALA A 234 5.62 8.89 5.29
CA ALA A 234 5.19 10.15 4.72
C ALA A 234 6.10 10.51 3.54
N ARG A 235 5.69 10.10 2.33
CA ARG A 235 6.50 10.12 1.09
C ARG A 235 7.09 11.50 0.77
N SER A 236 6.31 12.55 1.04
CA SER A 236 6.73 13.96 0.88
C SER A 236 7.98 14.28 1.69
N ARG A 237 8.22 13.59 2.81
CA ARG A 237 9.39 13.80 3.67
C ARG A 237 10.64 13.06 3.19
N ALA A 238 10.50 12.21 2.18
CA ALA A 238 11.62 11.52 1.51
C ALA A 238 11.81 12.01 0.06
N GLY A 239 11.31 13.21 -0.26
CA GLY A 239 11.47 13.83 -1.59
C GLY A 239 10.48 13.33 -2.64
N TRP A 240 9.54 12.45 -2.31
CA TRP A 240 8.51 11.96 -3.23
C TRP A 240 7.22 12.75 -3.04
N HIS A 241 7.18 13.97 -3.59
CA HIS A 241 6.15 14.96 -3.32
C HIS A 241 4.86 14.78 -4.12
N SER A 242 4.88 13.98 -5.18
CA SER A 242 3.72 13.77 -6.04
C SER A 242 3.55 12.31 -6.40
N SER A 243 2.37 11.94 -6.91
CA SER A 243 2.12 10.64 -7.50
C SER A 243 1.11 10.76 -8.62
N ALA A 244 1.14 9.80 -9.54
CA ALA A 244 0.21 9.74 -10.65
C ALA A 244 -0.40 8.34 -10.78
N VAL A 245 -1.62 8.31 -11.32
CA VAL A 245 -2.31 7.11 -11.78
C VAL A 245 -2.32 7.15 -13.30
N LEU A 246 -1.79 6.11 -13.93
CA LEU A 246 -1.75 5.94 -15.37
C LEU A 246 -2.62 4.76 -15.76
N TRP A 247 -3.52 5.00 -16.70
CA TRP A 247 -4.30 3.95 -17.32
C TRP A 247 -3.73 3.69 -18.69
N LEU A 248 -3.31 2.46 -18.90
CA LEU A 248 -2.59 2.04 -20.09
C LEU A 248 -3.46 1.09 -20.91
N ARG A 249 -3.20 1.08 -22.21
CA ARG A 249 -3.74 0.13 -23.17
C ARG A 249 -2.61 -0.53 -23.92
N MET A 250 -2.71 -1.84 -24.11
CA MET A 250 -1.74 -2.63 -24.86
C MET A 250 -2.33 -3.97 -25.33
N PRO A 251 -1.66 -4.73 -26.21
CA PRO A 251 -2.08 -6.10 -26.52
C PRO A 251 -2.05 -7.01 -25.28
N ASP A 252 -3.12 -7.80 -25.08
CA ASP A 252 -3.27 -8.64 -23.87
C ASP A 252 -2.12 -9.65 -23.67
N GLY A 253 -1.58 -10.19 -24.77
CA GLY A 253 -0.44 -11.11 -24.75
C GLY A 253 0.85 -10.52 -24.13
N LEU A 254 0.93 -9.20 -23.97
CA LEU A 254 2.09 -8.48 -23.43
C LEU A 254 1.88 -7.99 -21.99
N LEU A 255 0.69 -8.20 -21.39
CA LEU A 255 0.36 -7.72 -20.04
C LEU A 255 1.29 -8.29 -18.96
N GLU A 256 1.52 -9.61 -18.97
CA GLU A 256 2.33 -10.28 -17.94
C GLU A 256 3.81 -9.85 -18.01
N GLU A 257 4.38 -9.78 -19.22
CA GLU A 257 5.76 -9.35 -19.43
C GLU A 257 5.95 -7.89 -19.02
N THR A 258 5.08 -7.00 -19.52
CA THR A 258 5.20 -5.57 -19.26
C THR A 258 4.95 -5.25 -17.79
N GLY A 259 3.94 -5.87 -17.17
CA GLY A 259 3.65 -5.69 -15.75
C GLY A 259 4.85 -6.08 -14.88
N ARG A 260 5.52 -7.20 -15.18
CA ARG A 260 6.74 -7.60 -14.48
C ARG A 260 7.89 -6.63 -14.70
N ALA A 261 8.09 -6.12 -15.92
CA ALA A 261 9.13 -5.15 -16.21
C ALA A 261 8.89 -3.80 -15.51
N LEU A 262 7.64 -3.35 -15.43
CA LEU A 262 7.27 -2.13 -14.72
C LEU A 262 7.49 -2.22 -13.21
N LEU A 263 7.46 -3.41 -12.62
CA LEU A 263 7.76 -3.59 -11.19
C LEU A 263 9.22 -3.26 -10.82
N ASP A 264 10.14 -3.22 -11.78
CA ASP A 264 11.55 -2.91 -11.52
C ASP A 264 11.82 -1.41 -11.48
N TRP A 265 10.86 -0.60 -11.94
CA TRP A 265 10.98 0.85 -11.94
C TRP A 265 10.89 1.41 -10.52
N PRO A 266 11.83 2.29 -10.11
CA PRO A 266 11.83 2.92 -8.78
C PRO A 266 10.55 3.72 -8.47
N GLU A 267 9.86 4.19 -9.50
CA GLU A 267 8.66 5.00 -9.36
C GLU A 267 7.42 4.15 -9.09
N THR A 268 7.38 2.89 -9.54
CA THR A 268 6.21 1.99 -9.48
C THR A 268 5.76 1.69 -8.05
N ARG A 269 4.48 1.94 -7.77
CA ARG A 269 3.84 1.69 -6.46
C ARG A 269 2.77 0.61 -6.52
N THR A 270 2.04 0.54 -7.63
CA THR A 270 1.06 -0.52 -7.90
C THR A 270 0.99 -0.72 -9.40
N CYS A 271 0.93 -1.98 -9.83
CA CYS A 271 0.73 -2.34 -11.22
C CYS A 271 -0.29 -3.49 -11.26
N ALA A 272 -1.28 -3.39 -12.13
CA ALA A 272 -2.31 -4.42 -12.26
C ALA A 272 -2.85 -4.50 -13.69
N ALA A 273 -3.05 -5.72 -14.19
CA ALA A 273 -3.82 -5.95 -15.40
C ALA A 273 -5.31 -5.95 -15.07
N LEU A 274 -6.12 -5.38 -15.95
CA LEU A 274 -7.54 -5.10 -15.74
C LEU A 274 -8.39 -5.76 -16.84
N ALA A 275 -9.65 -6.02 -16.53
CA ALA A 275 -10.59 -6.63 -17.48
C ALA A 275 -11.09 -5.68 -18.58
N GLY A 276 -10.96 -4.35 -18.40
CA GLY A 276 -11.51 -3.34 -19.31
C GLY A 276 -10.56 -2.92 -20.45
N ALA A 277 -11.04 -2.06 -21.35
CA ALA A 277 -10.26 -1.56 -22.51
C ALA A 277 -9.03 -0.72 -22.15
N ARG A 278 -8.98 -0.18 -20.93
CA ARG A 278 -7.75 0.32 -20.29
C ARG A 278 -7.22 -0.85 -19.45
N ASN A 279 -6.53 -1.78 -20.09
CA ASN A 279 -6.26 -3.12 -19.56
C ASN A 279 -5.06 -3.20 -18.62
N MET A 280 -4.43 -2.07 -18.28
CA MET A 280 -3.36 -2.00 -17.30
C MET A 280 -3.45 -0.70 -16.48
N LEU A 281 -3.34 -0.82 -15.16
CA LEU A 281 -3.17 0.30 -14.23
C LEU A 281 -1.71 0.36 -13.77
N LEU A 282 -1.16 1.56 -13.71
CA LEU A 282 0.12 1.84 -13.07
C LEU A 282 -0.01 3.06 -12.16
N THR A 283 0.26 2.90 -10.86
CA THR A 283 0.46 4.04 -9.96
C THR A 283 1.95 4.25 -9.73
N VAL A 284 2.40 5.50 -9.89
CA VAL A 284 3.80 5.89 -9.75
C VAL A 284 3.95 7.00 -8.71
N GLY A 285 5.04 6.98 -7.95
CA GLY A 285 5.49 8.14 -7.18
C GLY A 285 6.45 8.98 -8.00
N LEU A 286 6.44 10.27 -7.77
CA LEU A 286 7.22 11.27 -8.50
C LEU A 286 7.91 12.19 -7.49
N HIS A 287 9.08 12.74 -7.85
CA HIS A 287 9.72 13.77 -7.02
C HIS A 287 9.02 15.12 -7.22
N GLY A 288 8.44 15.37 -8.39
CA GLY A 288 7.47 16.44 -8.63
C GLY A 288 6.54 16.13 -9.80
N VAL A 289 5.49 16.94 -9.96
CA VAL A 289 4.52 16.78 -11.05
C VAL A 289 5.18 16.83 -12.43
N SER A 290 6.24 17.63 -12.59
CA SER A 290 7.02 17.74 -13.83
C SER A 290 7.66 16.43 -14.28
N ASP A 291 7.95 15.50 -13.35
CA ASP A 291 8.59 14.23 -13.66
C ASP A 291 7.66 13.25 -14.38
N LEU A 292 6.35 13.53 -14.38
CA LEU A 292 5.37 12.69 -15.08
C LEU A 292 5.67 12.65 -16.59
N HIS A 293 5.98 13.79 -17.19
CA HIS A 293 6.24 13.86 -18.63
C HIS A 293 7.42 12.99 -19.07
N PRO A 294 8.64 13.13 -18.53
CA PRO A 294 9.76 12.26 -18.90
C PRO A 294 9.51 10.78 -18.55
N LEU A 295 8.76 10.49 -17.48
CA LEU A 295 8.37 9.11 -17.15
C LEU A 295 7.50 8.48 -18.24
N VAL A 296 6.53 9.24 -18.76
CA VAL A 296 5.65 8.80 -19.87
C VAL A 296 6.45 8.61 -21.16
N VAL A 297 7.35 9.53 -21.49
CA VAL A 297 8.25 9.38 -22.65
C VAL A 297 9.07 8.08 -22.53
N ARG A 298 9.70 7.85 -21.37
CA ARG A 298 10.45 6.62 -21.10
C ARG A 298 9.58 5.36 -21.20
N LEU A 299 8.30 5.45 -20.82
CA LEU A 299 7.34 4.35 -20.90
C LEU A 299 7.06 3.97 -22.36
N GLU A 300 6.76 4.97 -23.19
CA GLU A 300 6.45 4.79 -24.62
C GLU A 300 7.70 4.35 -25.41
N GLU A 301 8.88 4.85 -25.07
CA GLU A 301 10.15 4.39 -25.65
C GLU A 301 10.47 2.93 -25.30
N ARG A 302 10.29 2.55 -24.02
CA ARG A 302 10.59 1.20 -23.55
C ARG A 302 9.56 0.18 -24.03
N PHE A 303 8.31 0.60 -24.15
CA PHE A 303 7.19 -0.26 -24.56
C PHE A 303 6.40 0.42 -25.69
N PRO A 304 6.89 0.40 -26.95
CA PRO A 304 6.26 1.12 -28.07
C PRO A 304 4.84 0.69 -28.42
N TYR A 305 4.41 -0.47 -27.90
CA TYR A 305 3.05 -0.99 -28.03
C TYR A 305 2.08 -0.52 -26.93
N VAL A 306 2.55 0.24 -25.96
CA VAL A 306 1.75 0.82 -24.89
C VAL A 306 1.20 2.18 -25.35
N SER A 307 -0.08 2.41 -25.08
CA SER A 307 -0.70 3.72 -25.19
C SER A 307 -1.18 4.16 -23.80
N VAL A 308 -0.88 5.41 -23.42
CA VAL A 308 -1.40 6.02 -22.19
C VAL A 308 -2.80 6.56 -22.47
N ALA A 309 -3.82 5.85 -21.98
CA ALA A 309 -5.22 6.20 -22.17
C ALA A 309 -5.67 7.34 -21.25
N ASP A 310 -5.10 7.45 -20.04
CA ASP A 310 -5.42 8.51 -19.10
C ASP A 310 -4.27 8.75 -18.09
N ARG A 311 -4.16 9.98 -17.59
CA ARG A 311 -3.13 10.47 -16.67
C ARG A 311 -3.77 11.29 -15.57
N GLN A 312 -3.62 10.86 -14.32
CA GLN A 312 -4.26 11.50 -13.18
C GLN A 312 -3.20 11.87 -12.15
N ILE A 313 -3.15 13.13 -11.73
CA ILE A 313 -2.26 13.55 -10.63
C ILE A 313 -3.00 13.36 -9.31
N VAL A 314 -2.37 12.68 -8.36
CA VAL A 314 -2.90 12.58 -6.99
C VAL A 314 -2.64 13.90 -6.27
N LEU A 315 -3.72 14.57 -5.90
CA LEU A 315 -3.70 15.85 -5.16
C LEU A 315 -3.45 15.63 -3.67
N ARG A 316 -4.13 14.61 -3.11
CA ARG A 316 -4.03 14.26 -1.69
C ARG A 316 -4.36 12.80 -1.50
N GLN A 317 -3.67 12.15 -0.57
CA GLN A 317 -3.99 10.80 -0.16
C GLN A 317 -4.69 10.82 1.19
N ALA A 318 -5.96 10.45 1.25
CA ALA A 318 -6.73 10.36 2.50
C ALA A 318 -6.42 9.06 3.26
N LYS A 319 -6.19 7.96 2.53
CA LYS A 319 -5.81 6.68 3.11
C LYS A 319 -4.81 5.92 2.24
N LEU A 320 -3.81 5.29 2.86
CA LEU A 320 -2.85 4.38 2.23
C LEU A 320 -2.83 3.04 2.96
N TYR A 321 -3.33 1.99 2.31
CA TYR A 321 -3.34 0.63 2.85
C TYR A 321 -3.79 0.56 4.33
N GLY A 322 -4.94 1.18 4.63
CA GLY A 322 -5.49 1.25 5.98
C GLY A 322 -4.96 2.39 6.87
N ARG A 323 -3.92 3.12 6.45
CA ARG A 323 -3.37 4.26 7.22
C ARG A 323 -4.04 5.56 6.79
N VAL A 324 -4.71 6.23 7.73
CA VAL A 324 -5.33 7.54 7.51
C VAL A 324 -4.24 8.59 7.56
N LEU A 325 -4.20 9.45 6.55
CA LEU A 325 -3.11 10.41 6.37
C LEU A 325 -3.58 11.88 6.46
N ASP A 326 -2.73 12.71 7.02
CA ASP A 326 -2.86 14.18 6.94
C ASP A 326 -2.52 14.68 5.50
N PRO A 327 -2.72 15.98 5.19
CA PRO A 327 -2.36 16.54 3.89
C PRO A 327 -0.89 16.38 3.49
N PHE A 328 0.01 16.19 4.47
CA PHE A 328 1.45 16.01 4.26
C PHE A 328 1.86 14.53 4.15
N GLY A 329 0.90 13.60 4.28
CA GLY A 329 1.11 12.17 4.20
C GLY A 329 1.54 11.52 5.51
N ARG A 330 1.50 12.23 6.65
CA ARG A 330 1.77 11.61 7.95
C ARG A 330 0.58 10.77 8.39
N CYS A 331 0.87 9.61 8.97
CA CYS A 331 -0.15 8.74 9.54
C CYS A 331 -0.74 9.36 10.81
N THR A 332 -2.05 9.60 10.80
CA THR A 332 -2.82 10.14 11.94
C THR A 332 -3.74 9.09 12.58
N GLY A 333 -3.97 7.97 11.89
CA GLY A 333 -4.82 6.90 12.39
C GLY A 333 -4.73 5.63 11.55
N VAL A 334 -5.38 4.57 12.04
CA VAL A 334 -5.42 3.27 11.38
C VAL A 334 -6.86 2.80 11.27
N VAL A 335 -7.29 2.52 10.05
CA VAL A 335 -8.51 1.78 9.74
C VAL A 335 -8.06 0.41 9.24
N PRO A 336 -8.20 -0.65 10.04
CA PRO A 336 -7.75 -1.99 9.66
C PRO A 336 -8.29 -2.41 8.30
N VAL A 337 -7.40 -2.77 7.38
CA VAL A 337 -7.71 -3.51 6.16
C VAL A 337 -8.49 -4.78 6.53
N ASP A 338 -9.71 -4.89 6.02
CA ASP A 338 -10.58 -6.03 6.28
C ASP A 338 -11.36 -6.42 5.00
N PRO A 339 -10.75 -7.19 4.08
CA PRO A 339 -11.45 -7.68 2.89
C PRO A 339 -12.58 -8.65 3.21
N TRP A 340 -12.66 -9.15 4.44
CA TRP A 340 -13.69 -10.09 4.90
C TRP A 340 -14.88 -9.37 5.55
N SER A 341 -14.85 -8.05 5.72
CA SER A 341 -15.98 -7.28 6.26
C SER A 341 -17.18 -7.28 5.31
N LEU A 342 -16.92 -7.44 4.01
CA LEU A 342 -17.94 -7.67 3.00
C LEU A 342 -18.29 -9.17 3.01
N SER A 343 -19.15 -9.58 3.94
CA SER A 343 -19.78 -10.89 3.87
C SER A 343 -20.87 -10.84 2.82
N SER A 344 -20.95 -11.83 1.92
CA SER A 344 -22.12 -11.98 1.06
C SER A 344 -23.35 -12.09 1.96
N ARG A 345 -24.29 -11.15 1.83
CA ARG A 345 -25.64 -11.39 2.36
C ARG A 345 -26.15 -12.64 1.63
N ALA A 346 -26.38 -13.70 2.40
CA ALA A 346 -26.84 -14.99 1.87
C ALA A 346 -28.20 -14.86 1.20
#